data_AF-F4WPP4-F1
#
_entry.id   AF-F4WPP4-F1
#
_cell.length_a   1.000
_cell.length_b   1.000
_cell.length_c   1.000
_cell.angle_alpha   90.00
_cell.angle_beta   90.00
_cell.angle_gamma   90.00
#
_symmetry.space_group_name_H-M   'P 1'
#
loop_
_entity.id
_entity.type
_entity.pdbx_description
1 polymer ?
#
loop_
_entity_poly.entity_id
_entity_poly.type
_entity_poly.pdbx_seq_one_letter_code
_entity_poly.pdbx_strand_id
1 'polypeptide(L)'
;MKKGFPISRNVRAQWLLEHLDSVISIQCPNTKSKEEPELEIVSVLPKDKPVAWSADTNYQFLYKIVSTTSIVFLAHKYRMVFSLDLSPSLATVDVQSGEIVIDEVCLTTKRCLEGITRPFTIPGSRRVMQPEIYVTVIAHTPFFTSPAQQVLVQGWLITSDNVN
;
A
#
# COMPACT_ATOMS: atom_id res chain seq x y z
N MET A 1 -18.34 4.84 -10.16
CA MET A 1 -17.54 3.83 -10.89
C MET A 1 -17.98 2.40 -10.50
N LYS A 2 -17.75 1.39 -11.34
CA LYS A 2 -18.03 -0.02 -10.99
C LYS A 2 -17.18 -0.44 -9.77
N LYS A 3 -17.76 -1.13 -8.79
CA LYS A 3 -17.04 -1.67 -7.63
C LYS A 3 -15.85 -2.51 -8.10
N GLY A 4 -14.66 -2.24 -7.56
CA GLY A 4 -13.44 -3.03 -7.79
C GLY A 4 -12.47 -2.52 -8.86
N PHE A 5 -12.71 -1.37 -9.49
CA PHE A 5 -11.73 -0.76 -10.39
C PHE A 5 -10.81 0.24 -9.67
N PRO A 6 -9.50 0.24 -9.98
CA PRO A 6 -8.57 1.19 -9.39
C PRO A 6 -8.91 2.62 -9.80
N ILE A 7 -8.86 3.55 -8.84
CA ILE A 7 -9.04 4.97 -9.11
C ILE A 7 -7.85 5.48 -9.92
N SER A 8 -8.15 6.14 -11.04
CA SER A 8 -7.12 6.64 -11.95
C SER A 8 -6.26 7.73 -11.29
N ARG A 9 -5.07 7.98 -11.84
CA ARG A 9 -4.23 9.11 -11.39
C ARG A 9 -4.93 10.45 -11.64
N ASN A 10 -5.74 10.54 -12.70
CA ASN A 10 -6.45 11.76 -13.07
C ASN A 10 -7.54 12.10 -12.06
N VAL A 11 -8.32 11.12 -11.60
CA VAL A 11 -9.36 11.35 -10.56
C VAL A 11 -8.72 11.84 -9.26
N ARG A 12 -7.57 11.28 -8.87
CA ARG A 12 -6.82 11.72 -7.70
C ARG A 12 -6.29 13.15 -7.83
N ALA A 13 -5.75 13.49 -9.00
CA ALA A 13 -5.27 14.84 -9.28
C ALA A 13 -6.43 15.85 -9.33
N GLN A 14 -7.54 15.50 -9.98
CA GLN A 14 -8.75 16.30 -10.03
C GLN A 14 -9.28 16.59 -8.63
N TRP A 15 -9.37 15.57 -7.76
CA TRP A 15 -9.78 15.77 -6.37
C TRP A 15 -8.92 16.82 -5.66
N LEU A 16 -7.58 16.75 -5.79
CA LEU A 16 -6.70 17.75 -5.20
C LEU A 16 -6.96 19.17 -5.76
N LEU A 17 -7.12 19.30 -7.07
CA LEU A 17 -7.33 20.61 -7.71
C LEU A 17 -8.68 21.23 -7.32
N GLU A 18 -9.74 20.42 -7.23
CA GLU A 18 -11.07 20.86 -6.81
C GLU A 18 -11.12 21.31 -5.34
N HIS A 19 -10.21 20.78 -4.51
CA HIS A 19 -10.16 21.07 -3.08
C HIS A 19 -9.00 22.00 -2.67
N LEU A 20 -8.22 22.49 -3.63
CA LEU A 20 -7.14 23.42 -3.32
C LEU A 20 -7.72 24.74 -2.80
N ASP A 21 -7.16 25.26 -1.69
CA ASP A 21 -7.65 26.44 -0.97
C ASP A 21 -9.08 26.29 -0.37
N SER A 22 -9.64 25.08 -0.38
CA SER A 22 -10.93 24.78 0.22
C SER A 22 -10.79 24.24 1.66
N VAL A 23 -11.91 24.23 2.37
CA VAL A 23 -12.02 23.69 3.72
C VAL A 23 -12.79 22.37 3.67
N ILE A 24 -12.22 21.33 4.27
CA ILE A 24 -12.79 19.99 4.34
C ILE A 24 -13.05 19.57 5.79
N SER A 25 -13.93 18.60 5.96
CA SER A 25 -14.16 17.88 7.21
C SER A 25 -13.96 16.38 7.01
N ILE A 26 -13.74 15.65 8.10
CA ILE A 26 -13.60 14.19 8.09
C ILE A 26 -14.91 13.59 8.57
N GLN A 27 -15.34 12.50 7.96
CA GLN A 27 -16.53 11.77 8.41
C GLN A 27 -16.29 11.14 9.79
N CYS A 28 -17.29 11.24 10.66
CA CYS A 28 -17.25 10.54 11.95
C CYS A 28 -17.22 9.03 11.71
N PRO A 29 -16.30 8.27 12.35
CA PRO A 29 -16.15 6.83 12.12
C PRO A 29 -17.43 6.01 12.34
N ASN A 30 -18.36 6.50 13.17
CA ASN A 30 -19.59 5.79 13.51
C ASN A 30 -20.77 6.08 12.57
N THR A 31 -20.61 6.99 11.61
CA THR A 31 -21.69 7.39 10.71
C THR A 31 -21.58 6.61 9.40
N LYS A 32 -22.47 5.64 9.19
CA LYS A 32 -22.57 4.96 7.88
C LYS A 32 -23.32 5.87 6.91
N SER A 33 -22.64 6.40 5.91
CA SER A 33 -23.31 7.08 4.79
C SER A 33 -24.13 6.06 3.97
N LYS A 34 -25.26 6.50 3.42
CA LYS A 34 -26.11 5.65 2.55
C LYS A 34 -25.44 5.34 1.20
N GLU A 35 -24.52 6.19 0.78
CA GLU A 35 -23.69 6.02 -0.42
C GLU A 35 -22.21 6.12 -0.02
N GLU A 36 -21.41 5.14 -0.44
CA GLU A 36 -19.96 5.18 -0.28
C GLU A 36 -19.39 6.11 -1.35
N PRO A 37 -18.76 7.24 -0.98
CA PRO A 37 -18.16 8.14 -1.95
C PRO A 37 -17.02 7.42 -2.69
N GLU A 38 -16.74 7.86 -3.92
CA GLU A 38 -15.64 7.29 -4.72
C GLU A 38 -14.27 7.52 -4.06
N LEU A 39 -14.08 8.66 -3.40
CA LEU A 39 -12.93 8.97 -2.56
C LEU A 39 -13.42 9.34 -1.16
N GLU A 40 -13.01 8.58 -0.15
CA GLU A 40 -13.30 8.87 1.25
C GLU A 40 -12.09 9.51 1.93
N ILE A 41 -12.33 10.59 2.68
CA ILE A 41 -11.33 11.19 3.57
C ILE A 41 -11.35 10.43 4.90
N VAL A 42 -10.31 9.64 5.14
CA VAL A 42 -10.23 8.75 6.31
C VAL A 42 -9.43 9.35 7.47
N SER A 43 -8.56 10.32 7.19
CA SER A 43 -7.79 11.05 8.20
C SER A 43 -7.20 12.34 7.63
N VAL A 44 -6.96 13.31 8.53
CA VAL A 44 -6.17 14.51 8.25
C VAL A 44 -5.25 14.75 9.44
N LEU A 45 -3.98 15.06 9.15
CA LEU A 45 -2.99 15.44 10.14
C LEU A 45 -2.69 16.94 10.00
N PRO A 46 -3.15 17.79 10.94
CA PRO A 46 -2.80 19.20 10.91
C PRO A 46 -1.32 19.37 11.28
N LYS A 47 -0.67 20.35 10.66
CA LYS A 47 0.73 20.70 10.94
C LYS A 47 0.88 21.21 12.38
N ASP A 48 -0.02 22.13 12.75
CA ASP A 48 -0.13 22.66 14.12
C ASP A 48 -1.35 22.02 14.78
N LYS A 49 -1.11 21.08 15.70
CA LYS A 49 -2.18 20.33 16.39
C LYS A 49 -2.72 21.15 17.57
N PRO A 50 -4.00 21.57 17.56
CA PRO A 50 -4.63 22.14 18.74
C PRO A 50 -4.62 21.15 19.91
N VAL A 51 -4.64 21.64 21.15
CA VAL A 51 -4.65 20.79 22.36
C VAL A 51 -5.84 19.82 22.39
N ALA A 52 -7.00 20.27 21.89
CA ALA A 52 -8.21 19.45 21.79
C ALA A 52 -8.19 18.44 20.63
N TRP A 53 -7.18 18.48 19.75
CA TRP A 53 -7.09 17.60 18.61
C TRP A 53 -6.50 16.25 19.02
N SER A 54 -7.22 15.17 18.70
CA SER A 54 -6.77 13.80 18.85
C SER A 54 -7.37 12.92 17.76
N ALA A 55 -6.92 11.68 17.65
CA ALA A 55 -7.52 10.70 16.74
C ALA A 55 -9.01 10.44 17.03
N ASP A 56 -9.49 10.77 18.24
CA ASP A 56 -10.87 10.62 18.68
C ASP A 56 -11.75 11.83 18.41
N THR A 57 -11.14 13.00 18.23
CA THR A 57 -11.86 14.27 18.04
C THR A 57 -11.62 14.87 16.66
N ASN A 58 -10.79 14.25 15.83
CA ASN A 58 -10.38 14.78 14.52
C ASN A 58 -11.54 15.20 13.59
N TYR A 59 -12.69 14.50 13.66
CA TYR A 59 -13.88 14.75 12.84
C TYR A 59 -14.65 16.00 13.26
N GLN A 60 -14.33 16.57 14.43
CA GLN A 60 -14.93 17.80 14.95
C GLN A 60 -14.22 19.07 14.44
N PHE A 61 -13.11 18.90 13.73
CA PHE A 61 -12.31 20.01 13.20
C PHE A 61 -12.52 20.18 11.69
N LEU A 62 -12.28 21.41 11.24
CA LEU A 62 -12.22 21.78 9.84
C LEU A 62 -10.76 21.96 9.42
N TYR A 63 -10.42 21.53 8.22
CA TYR A 63 -9.06 21.54 7.71
C TYR A 63 -9.00 22.29 6.38
N LYS A 64 -8.10 23.26 6.29
CA LYS A 64 -7.85 23.98 5.04
C LYS A 64 -6.77 23.27 4.23
N ILE A 65 -7.05 22.96 2.97
CA ILE A 65 -6.06 22.40 2.04
C ILE A 65 -5.30 23.55 1.39
N VAL A 66 -3.97 23.50 1.46
CA VAL A 66 -3.08 24.51 0.89
C VAL A 66 -2.06 23.84 -0.03
N SER A 67 -1.30 24.63 -0.78
CA SER A 67 -0.28 24.12 -1.72
C SER A 67 0.81 23.26 -1.08
N THR A 68 1.04 23.41 0.22
CA THR A 68 2.01 22.60 0.98
C THR A 68 1.39 21.35 1.64
N THR A 69 0.10 21.09 1.43
CA THR A 69 -0.57 19.91 2.00
C THR A 69 -0.16 18.65 1.24
N SER A 70 0.42 17.68 1.94
CA SER A 70 0.70 16.35 1.41
C SER A 70 -0.56 15.48 1.44
N ILE A 71 -0.95 14.91 0.30
CA ILE A 71 -2.08 13.99 0.19
C ILE A 71 -1.58 12.58 -0.09
N VAL A 72 -2.06 11.62 0.69
CA VAL A 72 -1.77 10.20 0.52
C VAL A 72 -3.06 9.47 0.14
N PHE A 73 -3.03 8.74 -0.97
CA PHE A 73 -4.16 7.92 -1.42
C PHE A 73 -3.93 6.46 -1.07
N LEU A 74 -4.89 5.88 -0.35
CA LEU A 74 -4.90 4.46 0.01
C LEU A 74 -5.92 3.72 -0.85
N ALA A 75 -5.66 2.45 -1.14
CA ALA A 75 -6.56 1.58 -1.88
C ALA A 75 -6.80 0.28 -1.09
N HIS A 76 -7.99 -0.31 -1.21
CA HIS A 76 -8.26 -1.61 -0.59
C HIS A 76 -7.59 -2.77 -1.32
N LYS A 77 -7.25 -2.61 -2.60
CA LYS A 77 -6.63 -3.65 -3.42
C LYS A 77 -5.38 -3.12 -4.10
N TYR A 78 -4.26 -3.81 -3.89
CA TYR A 78 -3.00 -3.54 -4.58
C TYR A 78 -2.60 -4.72 -5.45
N ARG A 79 -1.88 -4.43 -6.53
CA ARG A 79 -1.23 -5.43 -7.38
C ARG A 79 0.25 -5.12 -7.43
N MET A 80 1.08 -6.04 -6.97
CA MET A 80 2.53 -5.92 -6.93
C MET A 80 3.17 -6.99 -7.80
N VAL A 81 4.27 -6.64 -8.47
CA VAL A 81 5.05 -7.57 -9.29
C VAL A 81 6.47 -7.59 -8.73
N PHE A 82 6.93 -8.77 -8.34
CA PHE A 82 8.31 -9.02 -7.91
C PHE A 82 9.05 -9.67 -9.07
N SER A 83 10.17 -9.09 -9.45
CA SER A 83 11.12 -9.71 -10.38
C SER A 83 12.33 -10.13 -9.58
N LEU A 84 12.42 -11.42 -9.28
CA LEU A 84 13.53 -11.99 -8.52
C LEU A 84 14.63 -12.37 -9.51
N ASP A 85 15.83 -11.85 -9.32
CA ASP A 85 17.00 -12.41 -9.97
C ASP A 85 17.25 -13.80 -9.40
N LEU A 86 17.29 -14.81 -10.27
CA LEU A 86 17.65 -16.20 -9.94
C LEU A 86 18.77 -16.67 -10.89
N SER A 87 19.65 -15.75 -11.27
CA SER A 87 20.83 -16.04 -12.07
C SER A 87 21.81 -16.97 -11.33
N PRO A 88 22.63 -17.75 -12.06
CA PRO A 88 23.63 -18.65 -11.45
C PRO A 88 24.62 -17.97 -10.50
N SER A 89 24.83 -16.65 -10.61
CA SER A 89 25.69 -15.90 -9.68
C SER A 89 25.20 -15.92 -8.23
N LEU A 90 23.90 -16.19 -8.01
CA LEU A 90 23.32 -16.31 -6.66
C LEU A 90 23.50 -17.70 -6.03
N ALA A 91 23.99 -18.68 -6.80
CA ALA A 91 24.36 -19.99 -6.27
C ALA A 91 25.77 -19.99 -5.62
N THR A 92 26.32 -18.81 -5.33
CA THR A 92 27.59 -18.64 -4.64
C THR A 92 27.37 -18.62 -3.13
N VAL A 93 28.41 -19.02 -2.39
CA VAL A 93 28.43 -18.92 -0.93
C VAL A 93 28.99 -17.55 -0.57
N ASP A 94 28.24 -16.78 0.23
CA ASP A 94 28.77 -15.57 0.82
C ASP A 94 29.79 -15.93 1.90
N VAL A 95 31.01 -15.40 1.77
CA VAL A 95 32.14 -15.78 2.63
C VAL A 95 31.99 -15.21 4.05
N GLN A 96 31.19 -14.16 4.23
CA GLN A 96 30.98 -13.55 5.55
C GLN A 96 29.92 -14.28 6.38
N SER A 97 28.79 -14.64 5.77
CA SER A 97 27.70 -15.37 6.43
C SER A 97 27.87 -16.89 6.40
N GLY A 98 28.57 -17.44 5.39
CA GLY A 98 28.64 -18.87 5.13
C GLY A 98 27.36 -19.45 4.50
N GLU A 99 26.41 -18.61 4.10
CA GLU A 99 25.13 -19.01 3.49
C GLU A 99 25.16 -18.87 1.96
N ILE A 100 24.26 -19.56 1.25
CA ILE A 100 24.09 -19.41 -0.19
C ILE A 100 23.26 -18.15 -0.46
N VAL A 101 23.74 -17.27 -1.34
CA VAL A 101 23.10 -15.96 -1.59
C VAL A 101 21.63 -16.09 -2.01
N ILE A 102 21.26 -17.15 -2.74
CA ILE A 102 19.87 -17.40 -3.14
C ILE A 102 18.91 -17.61 -1.95
N ASP A 103 19.40 -18.16 -0.84
CA ASP A 103 18.58 -18.38 0.36
C ASP A 103 18.23 -17.04 1.01
N GLU A 104 19.16 -16.09 0.99
CA GLU A 104 18.95 -14.72 1.47
C GLU A 104 17.89 -13.98 0.62
N VAL A 105 17.91 -14.17 -0.70
CA VAL A 105 16.89 -13.61 -1.61
C VAL A 105 15.50 -14.16 -1.26
N CYS A 106 15.38 -15.47 -1.05
CA CYS A 106 14.12 -16.11 -0.66
C CYS A 106 13.64 -15.59 0.70
N LEU A 107 14.52 -15.54 1.69
CA LEU A 107 14.21 -15.07 3.04
C LEU A 107 13.81 -13.60 3.06
N THR A 108 14.52 -12.75 2.32
CA THR A 108 14.23 -11.31 2.20
C THR A 108 12.90 -11.10 1.50
N THR A 109 12.61 -11.88 0.46
CA THR A 109 11.31 -11.85 -0.22
C THR A 109 10.20 -12.22 0.75
N LYS A 110 10.34 -13.31 1.52
CA LYS A 110 9.38 -13.71 2.56
C LYS A 110 9.14 -12.59 3.57
N ARG A 111 10.20 -12.04 4.16
CA ARG A 111 10.12 -10.93 5.15
C ARG A 111 9.46 -9.68 4.56
N CYS A 112 9.71 -9.39 3.28
CA CYS A 112 9.05 -8.30 2.57
C CYS A 112 7.54 -8.55 2.45
N LEU A 113 7.14 -9.73 1.99
CA LEU A 113 5.73 -10.12 1.84
C LEU A 113 4.98 -10.13 3.20
N GLU A 114 5.64 -10.61 4.26
CA GLU A 114 5.13 -10.51 5.64
C GLU A 114 4.97 -9.05 6.08
N GLY A 115 5.95 -8.19 5.77
CA GLY A 115 5.93 -6.78 6.14
C GLY A 115 4.77 -6.02 5.49
N ILE A 116 4.56 -6.21 4.19
CA ILE A 116 3.52 -5.49 3.43
C ILE A 116 2.10 -5.96 3.74
N THR A 117 1.93 -7.19 4.24
CA THR A 117 0.61 -7.73 4.60
C THR A 117 0.16 -7.39 6.01
N ARG A 118 1.05 -6.82 6.84
CA ARG A 118 0.70 -6.40 8.20
C ARG A 118 -0.33 -5.27 8.18
N PRO A 119 -1.42 -5.39 8.95
CA PRO A 119 -2.33 -4.28 9.17
C PRO A 119 -1.62 -3.10 9.83
N PHE A 120 -2.05 -1.88 9.50
CA PHE A 120 -1.52 -0.67 10.13
C PHE A 120 -2.63 0.33 10.45
N THR A 121 -2.43 1.12 11.51
CA THR A 121 -3.35 2.20 11.87
C THR A 121 -3.06 3.42 11.00
N ILE A 122 -4.08 3.95 10.34
CA ILE A 122 -3.94 5.16 9.51
C ILE A 122 -3.58 6.34 10.43
N PRO A 123 -2.43 7.01 10.22
CA PRO A 123 -1.97 8.10 11.06
C PRO A 123 -3.03 9.20 11.20
N GLY A 124 -3.28 9.64 12.45
CA GLY A 124 -4.29 10.65 12.75
C GLY A 124 -5.72 10.11 12.83
N SER A 125 -5.90 8.80 12.87
CA SER A 125 -7.19 8.13 13.11
C SER A 125 -7.01 6.87 13.94
N ARG A 126 -8.11 6.20 14.32
CA ARG A 126 -8.10 4.83 14.86
C ARG A 126 -8.42 3.76 13.82
N ARG A 127 -8.54 4.14 12.54
CA ARG A 127 -8.91 3.20 11.48
C ARG A 127 -7.72 2.28 11.18
N VAL A 128 -7.94 0.98 11.30
CA VAL A 128 -6.96 -0.04 10.90
C VAL A 128 -7.20 -0.37 9.43
N MET A 129 -6.15 -0.21 8.63
CA MET A 129 -6.14 -0.56 7.22
C MET A 129 -5.50 -1.93 7.04
N GLN A 130 -6.19 -2.80 6.31
CA GLN A 130 -5.67 -4.08 5.85
C GLN A 130 -5.94 -4.20 4.34
N PRO A 131 -4.96 -3.89 3.50
CA PRO A 131 -5.14 -4.01 2.05
C PRO A 131 -5.10 -5.46 1.59
N GLU A 132 -5.89 -5.79 0.58
CA GLU A 132 -5.74 -7.01 -0.21
C GLU A 132 -4.59 -6.81 -1.20
N ILE A 133 -3.50 -7.57 -1.05
CA ILE A 133 -2.33 -7.45 -1.92
C ILE A 133 -2.25 -8.70 -2.80
N TYR A 134 -2.40 -8.48 -4.11
CA TYR A 134 -2.22 -9.51 -5.12
C TYR A 134 -0.80 -9.44 -5.67
N VAL A 135 -0.07 -10.55 -5.59
CA VAL A 135 1.33 -10.63 -6.01
C VAL A 135 1.49 -11.49 -7.25
N THR A 136 2.35 -11.02 -8.14
CA THR A 136 2.91 -11.82 -9.24
C THR A 136 4.41 -11.88 -9.02
N VAL A 137 4.99 -13.09 -9.05
CA VAL A 137 6.43 -13.28 -8.93
C VAL A 137 6.96 -13.79 -10.26
N ILE A 138 7.98 -13.12 -10.78
CA ILE A 138 8.68 -13.45 -12.01
C ILE A 138 10.12 -13.82 -11.62
N ALA A 139 10.60 -14.94 -12.14
CA ALA A 139 11.99 -15.32 -12.06
C ALA A 139 12.75 -14.76 -13.27
N HIS A 140 13.79 -14.00 -13.00
CA HIS A 140 14.76 -13.58 -14.00
C HIS A 140 15.92 -14.58 -14.01
N THR A 141 15.99 -15.37 -15.08
CA THR A 141 17.01 -16.42 -15.27
C THR A 141 17.70 -16.19 -16.62
N PRO A 142 18.73 -15.32 -16.69
CA PRO A 142 19.27 -14.79 -17.95
C PRO A 142 19.85 -15.87 -18.89
N PHE A 143 20.20 -17.04 -18.35
CA PHE A 143 20.76 -18.16 -19.12
C PHE A 143 19.74 -19.26 -19.45
N PHE A 144 18.50 -19.12 -18.96
CA PHE A 144 17.42 -20.07 -19.23
C PHE A 144 16.42 -19.44 -20.20
N THR A 145 16.69 -19.56 -21.50
CA THR A 145 15.81 -19.04 -22.55
C THR A 145 14.63 -19.98 -22.77
N SER A 146 13.60 -19.88 -21.93
CA SER A 146 12.27 -20.41 -22.23
C SER A 146 11.52 -19.41 -23.12
N PRO A 147 10.71 -19.86 -24.11
CA PRO A 147 9.79 -18.98 -24.84
C PRO A 147 8.75 -18.30 -23.92
N ALA A 148 8.48 -18.90 -22.76
CA ALA A 148 7.58 -18.36 -21.74
C ALA A 148 8.37 -17.59 -20.68
N GLN A 149 7.93 -16.36 -20.38
CA GLN A 149 8.42 -15.59 -19.24
C GLN A 149 8.15 -16.40 -17.97
N GLN A 150 9.18 -16.61 -17.13
CA GLN A 150 9.09 -17.48 -15.96
C GLN A 150 8.29 -16.82 -14.84
N VAL A 151 6.96 -16.85 -14.96
CA VAL A 151 6.05 -16.44 -13.91
C VAL A 151 5.91 -17.60 -12.93
N LEU A 152 6.48 -17.44 -11.72
CA LEU A 152 6.37 -18.44 -10.66
C LEU A 152 4.96 -18.48 -10.08
N VAL A 153 4.35 -17.30 -9.92
CA VAL A 153 2.96 -17.15 -9.50
C VAL A 153 2.36 -15.88 -10.07
N GLN A 154 1.07 -15.90 -10.40
CA GLN A 154 0.36 -14.77 -10.97
C GLN A 154 -0.87 -14.40 -10.16
N GLY A 155 -0.97 -13.13 -9.77
CA GLY A 155 -2.16 -12.57 -9.14
C GLY A 155 -2.62 -13.30 -7.87
N TRP A 156 -1.69 -13.82 -7.07
CA TRP A 156 -2.01 -14.53 -5.84
C TRP A 156 -2.28 -13.54 -4.71
N LEU A 157 -3.44 -13.65 -4.08
CA LEU A 157 -3.75 -12.90 -2.86
C LEU A 157 -2.90 -13.41 -1.70
N ILE A 158 -2.05 -12.54 -1.15
CA ILE A 158 -1.26 -12.88 0.03
C ILE A 158 -2.03 -12.53 1.30
N THR A 159 -1.99 -13.44 2.26
CA THR A 159 -2.55 -13.32 3.60
C THR A 159 -1.48 -13.65 4.63
N SER A 160 -1.73 -13.36 5.90
CA SER A 160 -0.88 -13.80 7.02
C SER A 160 -0.67 -15.31 7.06
N ASP A 161 -1.62 -16.07 6.50
CA ASP A 161 -1.65 -17.52 6.62
C ASP A 161 -0.86 -18.21 5.50
N ASN A 162 -0.72 -17.57 4.34
CA ASN A 162 -0.07 -18.16 3.16
C ASN A 162 1.32 -17.58 2.86
N VAL A 163 1.78 -16.60 3.65
CA VAL A 163 3.13 -16.06 3.57
C VAL A 163 4.14 -16.83 4.45
N ASN A 164 3.63 -17.64 5.40
CA ASN A 164 4.41 -18.38 6.39
C ASN A 164 5.03 -19.67 5.84
#